data_AF-W0I6R2-F1
#
_entry.id   AF-W0I6R2-F1
#
_cell.length_a   1.000
_cell.length_b   1.000
_cell.length_c   1.000
_cell.angle_alpha   90.00
_cell.angle_beta   90.00
_cell.angle_gamma   90.00
#
_symmetry.space_group_name_H-M   'P 1'
#
loop_
_entity.id
_entity.type
_entity.pdbx_description
1 polymer ?
#
loop_
_entity_poly.entity_id
_entity_poly.type
_entity_poly.pdbx_seq_one_letter_code
_entity_poly.pdbx_strand_id
1 'polypeptide(L)'
;MDNAKKKGEQYFKKGKVLWVLKYKDRLYGKVLGTYPYYVEVSIKSGKSRCTCPIGRDCKHVFAVLEAFENGEYFKTSSPLVELSSQAVVDEIIFENPDIGKPIILKELIYYVNHDESGSEVARLFRKAFALLKMEFSEEFYESLLIQFGEFKKVFYDYELTEELERELEELKKFTSNNLASSSP
;
A
#
# COMPACT_ATOMS: atom_id res chain seq x y z
N MET A 1 21.72 -4.73 -18.69
CA MET A 1 20.29 -4.38 -18.83
C MET A 1 19.38 -5.60 -18.74
N ASP A 2 19.68 -6.70 -19.46
CA ASP A 2 18.83 -7.91 -19.46
C ASP A 2 18.52 -8.51 -18.06
N ASN A 3 19.48 -8.47 -17.13
CA ASN A 3 19.27 -8.94 -15.76
C ASN A 3 18.30 -8.07 -14.93
N ALA A 4 18.28 -6.75 -15.16
CA ALA A 4 17.38 -5.85 -14.43
C ALA A 4 15.93 -6.05 -14.88
N LYS A 5 15.72 -6.25 -16.20
CA LYS A 5 14.41 -6.56 -16.78
C LYS A 5 13.85 -7.87 -16.23
N LYS A 6 14.62 -8.96 -16.33
CA LYS A 6 14.24 -10.28 -15.77
C LYS A 6 13.90 -10.22 -14.28
N LYS A 7 14.66 -9.45 -13.49
CA LYS A 7 14.36 -9.22 -12.06
C LYS A 7 13.09 -8.40 -11.85
N GLY A 8 12.79 -7.45 -12.74
CA GLY A 8 11.55 -6.68 -12.70
C GLY A 8 10.32 -7.54 -12.97
N GLU A 9 10.37 -8.38 -14.00
CA GLU A 9 9.33 -9.38 -14.29
C GLU A 9 9.10 -10.30 -13.09
N GLN A 10 10.17 -10.74 -12.43
CA GLN A 10 10.07 -11.54 -11.20
C GLN A 10 9.44 -10.75 -10.03
N TYR A 11 9.74 -9.46 -9.90
CA TYR A 11 9.14 -8.61 -8.86
C TYR A 11 7.64 -8.44 -9.10
N PHE A 12 7.23 -8.21 -10.34
CA PHE A 12 5.83 -8.19 -10.73
C PHE A 12 5.12 -9.51 -10.40
N LYS A 13 5.65 -10.65 -10.89
CA LYS A 13 5.08 -11.99 -10.64
C LYS A 13 5.01 -12.37 -9.16
N LYS A 14 5.92 -11.86 -8.33
CA LYS A 14 5.91 -12.07 -6.87
C LYS A 14 4.99 -11.09 -6.13
N GLY A 15 4.20 -10.29 -6.85
CA GLY A 15 3.33 -9.27 -6.28
C GLY A 15 4.12 -8.25 -5.47
N LYS A 16 5.28 -7.78 -5.93
CA LYS A 16 6.04 -6.72 -5.22
C LYS A 16 5.60 -5.31 -5.61
N VAL A 17 4.88 -5.15 -6.71
CA VAL A 17 4.25 -3.87 -7.08
C VAL A 17 3.07 -3.64 -6.14
N LEU A 18 3.08 -2.51 -5.43
CA LEU A 18 1.96 -2.11 -4.56
C LEU A 18 0.86 -1.45 -5.40
N TRP A 19 1.24 -0.54 -6.27
CA TRP A 19 0.34 0.16 -7.17
C TRP A 19 1.12 0.80 -8.32
N VAL A 20 0.43 1.04 -9.43
CA VAL A 20 0.88 1.86 -10.54
C VAL A 20 -0.23 2.86 -10.87
N LEU A 21 0.15 4.10 -11.12
CA LEU A 21 -0.74 5.21 -11.46
C LEU A 21 -0.25 5.85 -12.75
N LYS A 22 -1.13 5.94 -13.74
CA LYS A 22 -0.88 6.62 -15.02
C LYS A 22 -1.48 8.01 -15.00
N TYR A 23 -0.65 9.00 -15.36
CA TYR A 23 -1.07 10.36 -15.63
C TYR A 23 -0.40 10.86 -16.92
N LYS A 24 -1.21 11.24 -17.91
CA LYS A 24 -0.74 11.60 -19.26
C LYS A 24 0.21 10.52 -19.80
N ASP A 25 1.43 10.91 -20.17
CA ASP A 25 2.50 10.05 -20.71
C ASP A 25 3.50 9.60 -19.64
N ARG A 26 3.09 9.59 -18.36
CA ARG A 26 3.92 9.19 -17.23
C ARG A 26 3.25 8.10 -16.40
N LEU A 27 4.08 7.21 -15.87
CA LEU A 27 3.74 6.23 -14.87
C LEU A 27 4.41 6.62 -13.56
N TYR A 28 3.67 6.46 -12.48
CA TYR A 28 4.13 6.55 -11.09
C TYR A 28 3.86 5.20 -10.46
N GLY A 29 4.75 4.71 -9.60
CA GLY A 29 4.54 3.42 -8.95
C GLY A 29 5.25 3.33 -7.63
N LYS A 30 4.80 2.39 -6.80
CA LYS A 30 5.46 2.01 -5.57
C LYS A 30 5.71 0.52 -5.56
N VAL A 31 6.95 0.13 -5.34
CA VAL A 31 7.40 -1.26 -5.46
C VAL A 31 8.19 -1.65 -4.22
N LEU A 32 7.83 -2.78 -3.60
CA LEU A 32 8.55 -3.36 -2.48
C LEU A 32 9.91 -3.91 -2.95
N GLY A 33 10.99 -3.39 -2.35
CA GLY A 33 12.34 -3.92 -2.45
C GLY A 33 12.91 -4.19 -1.06
N THR A 34 14.16 -3.76 -0.82
CA THR A 34 14.69 -3.65 0.55
C THR A 34 13.88 -2.66 1.38
N TYR A 35 13.42 -1.58 0.74
CA TYR A 35 12.41 -0.62 1.22
C TYR A 35 11.33 -0.45 0.15
N PRO A 36 10.16 0.14 0.45
CA PRO A 36 9.22 0.56 -0.58
C PRO A 36 9.82 1.72 -1.37
N TYR A 37 10.00 1.53 -2.68
CA TYR A 37 10.59 2.53 -3.56
C TYR A 37 9.55 3.15 -4.47
N TYR A 38 9.64 4.46 -4.65
CA TYR A 38 8.84 5.20 -5.61
C TYR A 38 9.54 5.21 -6.97
N VAL A 39 8.75 5.06 -8.02
CA VAL A 39 9.19 4.93 -9.40
C VAL A 39 8.43 5.92 -10.25
N GLU A 40 9.13 6.52 -11.21
CA GLU A 40 8.53 7.31 -12.27
C GLU A 40 9.09 6.89 -13.63
N VAL A 41 8.21 6.79 -14.64
CA VAL A 41 8.61 6.44 -16.01
C VAL A 41 7.89 7.31 -17.03
N SER A 42 8.64 7.90 -17.96
CA SER A 42 8.07 8.52 -19.16
C SER A 42 7.79 7.45 -20.21
N ILE A 43 6.52 7.26 -20.57
CA ILE A 43 6.10 6.28 -21.59
C ILE A 43 6.70 6.65 -22.96
N LYS A 44 6.73 7.95 -23.28
CA LYS A 44 7.25 8.45 -24.57
C LYS A 44 8.75 8.28 -24.74
N SER A 45 9.53 8.57 -23.70
CA SER A 45 11.00 8.63 -23.81
C SER A 45 11.73 7.46 -23.18
N GLY A 46 11.03 6.60 -22.42
CA GLY A 46 11.62 5.54 -21.61
C GLY A 46 12.44 6.04 -20.40
N LYS A 47 12.62 7.36 -20.24
CA LYS A 47 13.38 7.93 -19.12
C LYS A 47 12.69 7.59 -17.80
N SER A 48 13.47 7.08 -16.85
CA SER A 48 12.98 6.60 -15.57
C SER A 48 13.72 7.22 -14.38
N ARG A 49 13.03 7.29 -13.24
CA ARG A 49 13.57 7.63 -11.91
C ARG A 49 13.06 6.63 -10.89
N CYS A 50 13.88 6.30 -9.90
CA CYS A 50 13.51 5.44 -8.80
C CYS A 50 14.23 5.88 -7.53
N THR A 51 13.58 5.84 -6.37
CA THR A 51 14.19 6.20 -5.08
C THR A 51 15.14 5.14 -4.52
N CYS A 52 15.36 4.04 -5.23
CA CYS A 52 16.35 3.04 -4.84
C CYS A 52 17.79 3.50 -5.11
N PRO A 53 18.81 2.86 -4.52
CA PRO A 53 20.22 3.25 -4.71
C PRO A 53 20.73 3.25 -6.16
N ILE A 54 20.06 2.54 -7.09
CA ILE A 54 20.42 2.53 -8.52
C ILE A 54 19.88 3.79 -9.25
N GLY A 55 18.79 4.40 -8.77
CA GLY A 55 18.26 5.66 -9.30
C GLY A 55 17.45 5.58 -10.61
N ARG A 56 17.76 4.66 -11.53
CA ARG A 56 17.07 4.49 -12.83
C ARG A 56 17.29 3.09 -13.41
N ASP A 57 16.49 2.70 -14.40
CA ASP A 57 16.63 1.46 -15.18
C ASP A 57 16.88 0.20 -14.32
N CYS A 58 16.27 0.20 -13.13
CA CYS A 58 16.42 -0.85 -12.14
C CYS A 58 15.23 -1.82 -12.21
N LYS A 59 15.32 -2.94 -11.49
CA LYS A 59 14.23 -3.94 -11.41
C LYS A 59 12.87 -3.33 -11.02
N HIS A 60 12.84 -2.27 -10.19
CA HIS A 60 11.59 -1.62 -9.79
C HIS A 60 10.94 -0.88 -10.97
N VAL A 61 11.75 -0.21 -11.81
CA VAL A 61 11.27 0.43 -13.05
C VAL A 61 10.65 -0.60 -13.97
N PHE A 62 11.34 -1.72 -14.20
CA PHE A 62 10.83 -2.80 -15.05
C PHE A 62 9.59 -3.48 -14.46
N ALA A 63 9.47 -3.59 -13.13
CA ALA A 63 8.25 -4.11 -12.51
C ALA A 63 7.04 -3.19 -12.71
N VAL A 64 7.23 -1.86 -12.69
CA VAL A 64 6.16 -0.90 -13.02
C VAL A 64 5.75 -0.96 -14.48
N LEU A 65 6.73 -1.09 -15.39
CA LEU A 65 6.45 -1.29 -16.82
C LEU A 65 5.67 -2.59 -17.06
N GLU A 66 6.10 -3.69 -16.43
CA GLU A 66 5.41 -4.98 -16.54
C GLU A 66 3.96 -4.89 -16.04
N ALA A 67 3.73 -4.28 -14.87
CA ALA A 67 2.37 -4.05 -14.36
C ALA A 67 1.52 -3.20 -15.32
N PHE A 68 2.10 -2.13 -15.88
CA PHE A 68 1.42 -1.30 -16.87
C PHE A 68 1.06 -2.07 -18.15
N GLU A 69 1.99 -2.87 -18.68
CA GLU A 69 1.80 -3.71 -19.88
C GLU A 69 0.72 -4.79 -19.66
N ASN A 70 0.57 -5.29 -18.43
CA ASN A 70 -0.49 -6.24 -18.05
C ASN A 70 -1.82 -5.57 -17.65
N GLY A 71 -1.91 -4.23 -17.72
CA GLY A 71 -3.15 -3.51 -17.39
C GLY A 71 -3.39 -3.26 -15.90
N GLU A 72 -2.41 -3.58 -15.04
CA GLU A 72 -2.48 -3.41 -13.59
C GLU A 72 -2.07 -1.99 -13.16
N TYR A 73 -2.91 -1.01 -13.48
CA TYR A 73 -2.68 0.39 -13.11
C TYR A 73 -3.98 1.19 -12.97
N PHE A 74 -3.93 2.22 -12.15
CA PHE A 74 -4.97 3.25 -12.05
C PHE A 74 -4.72 4.37 -13.06
N LYS A 75 -5.78 5.03 -13.52
CA LYS A 75 -5.67 6.26 -14.32
C LYS A 75 -6.13 7.44 -13.47
N THR A 76 -5.43 8.56 -13.59
CA THR A 76 -5.86 9.83 -13.00
C THR A 76 -5.71 10.97 -14.00
N SER A 77 -6.55 12.00 -13.84
CA SER A 77 -6.41 13.31 -14.46
C SER A 77 -5.89 14.37 -13.48
N SER A 78 -5.70 14.02 -12.20
CA SER A 78 -5.27 14.95 -11.16
C SER A 78 -3.81 15.35 -11.35
N PRO A 79 -3.49 16.66 -11.49
CA PRO A 79 -2.12 17.11 -11.58
C PRO A 79 -1.36 16.96 -10.25
N LEU A 80 -2.06 16.73 -9.13
CA LEU A 80 -1.44 16.53 -7.81
C LEU A 80 -0.49 15.34 -7.76
N VAL A 81 -0.62 14.39 -8.70
CA VAL A 81 0.29 13.25 -8.85
C VAL A 81 1.75 13.68 -9.04
N GLU A 82 2.00 14.85 -9.64
CA GLU A 82 3.36 15.38 -9.81
C GLU A 82 3.99 15.83 -8.48
N LEU A 83 3.16 16.18 -7.48
CA LEU A 83 3.60 16.54 -6.14
C LEU A 83 3.61 15.33 -5.18
N SER A 84 2.53 14.54 -5.19
CA SER A 84 2.35 13.37 -4.33
C SER A 84 1.47 12.32 -5.02
N SER A 85 2.12 11.38 -5.71
CA SER A 85 1.43 10.22 -6.27
C SER A 85 0.78 9.34 -5.19
N GLN A 86 1.37 9.27 -3.99
CA GLN A 86 0.80 8.52 -2.87
C GLN A 86 -0.56 9.10 -2.43
N ALA A 87 -0.70 10.43 -2.35
CA ALA A 87 -1.96 11.05 -1.95
C ALA A 87 -3.10 10.78 -2.95
N VAL A 88 -2.80 10.81 -4.26
CA VAL A 88 -3.77 10.48 -5.30
C VAL A 88 -4.16 9.00 -5.25
N VAL A 89 -3.21 8.09 -4.97
CA VAL A 89 -3.53 6.68 -4.76
C VAL A 89 -4.36 6.48 -3.50
N ASP A 90 -4.05 7.19 -2.42
CA ASP A 90 -4.80 7.14 -1.16
C ASP A 90 -6.28 7.53 -1.38
N GLU A 91 -6.54 8.56 -2.19
CA GLU A 91 -7.89 8.96 -2.62
C GLU A 91 -8.59 7.82 -3.39
N ILE A 92 -7.94 7.26 -4.42
CA ILE A 92 -8.49 6.17 -5.24
C ILE A 92 -8.84 4.94 -4.39
N ILE A 93 -7.94 4.53 -3.48
CA ILE A 93 -8.18 3.34 -2.66
C ILE A 93 -9.22 3.57 -1.57
N PHE A 94 -9.35 4.81 -1.08
CA PHE A 94 -10.40 5.18 -0.14
C PHE A 94 -11.77 5.08 -0.81
N GLU A 95 -11.89 5.54 -2.06
CA GLU A 95 -13.11 5.39 -2.86
C GLU A 95 -13.39 3.93 -3.27
N ASN A 96 -12.39 3.04 -3.23
CA ASN A 96 -12.50 1.64 -3.65
C ASN A 96 -11.88 0.68 -2.60
N PRO A 97 -12.53 0.49 -1.43
CA PRO A 97 -11.95 -0.27 -0.32
C PRO A 97 -11.49 -1.70 -0.68
N ASP A 98 -12.21 -2.42 -1.54
CA ASP A 98 -11.83 -3.76 -2.01
C ASP A 98 -10.44 -3.80 -2.66
N ILE A 99 -10.08 -2.75 -3.37
CA ILE A 99 -8.75 -2.60 -3.98
C ILE A 99 -7.74 -2.07 -2.95
N GLY A 100 -8.18 -1.20 -2.05
CA GLY A 100 -7.32 -0.58 -1.04
C GLY A 100 -6.81 -1.54 0.02
N LYS A 101 -7.69 -2.38 0.57
CA LYS A 101 -7.39 -3.35 1.64
C LYS A 101 -6.15 -4.21 1.31
N PRO A 102 -6.06 -4.91 0.16
CA PRO A 102 -4.89 -5.73 -0.16
C PRO A 102 -3.60 -4.92 -0.36
N ILE A 103 -3.68 -3.70 -0.90
CA ILE A 103 -2.52 -2.81 -1.08
C ILE A 103 -1.96 -2.39 0.29
N ILE A 104 -2.84 -1.89 1.17
CA ILE A 104 -2.47 -1.48 2.52
C ILE A 104 -1.97 -2.66 3.33
N LEU A 105 -2.62 -3.81 3.27
CA LEU A 105 -2.18 -5.01 3.99
C LEU A 105 -0.76 -5.41 3.59
N LYS A 106 -0.47 -5.42 2.29
CA LYS A 106 0.83 -5.84 1.79
C LYS A 106 1.95 -4.88 2.20
N GLU A 107 1.66 -3.57 2.22
CA GLU A 107 2.60 -2.57 2.73
C GLU A 107 2.78 -2.68 4.25
N LEU A 108 1.69 -2.91 4.99
CA LEU A 108 1.70 -3.09 6.44
C LEU A 108 2.54 -4.30 6.85
N ILE A 109 2.32 -5.46 6.25
CA ILE A 109 3.11 -6.68 6.50
C ILE A 109 4.61 -6.42 6.31
N TYR A 110 4.97 -5.62 5.30
CA TYR A 110 6.36 -5.23 5.11
C TYR A 110 6.85 -4.40 6.31
N TYR A 111 6.17 -3.32 6.66
CA TYR A 111 6.65 -2.41 7.71
C TYR A 111 6.62 -3.01 9.12
N VAL A 112 5.68 -3.89 9.44
CA VAL A 112 5.65 -4.60 10.73
C VAL A 112 6.98 -5.32 11.01
N ASN A 113 7.69 -5.74 9.97
CA ASN A 113 8.97 -6.44 10.08
C ASN A 113 10.22 -5.56 9.87
N HIS A 114 10.05 -4.28 9.49
CA HIS A 114 11.16 -3.42 9.03
C HIS A 114 11.13 -1.99 9.57
N ASP A 115 10.02 -1.55 10.15
CA ASP A 115 9.91 -0.22 10.76
C ASP A 115 10.51 -0.26 12.17
N GLU A 116 11.67 0.38 12.33
CA GLU A 116 12.37 0.45 13.62
C GLU A 116 11.67 1.40 14.61
N SER A 117 10.82 2.31 14.13
CA SER A 117 10.16 3.35 14.93
C SER A 117 8.70 3.05 15.28
N GLY A 118 8.05 2.20 14.49
CA GLY A 118 6.62 1.93 14.55
C GLY A 118 5.72 3.00 13.91
N SER A 119 6.29 4.12 13.44
CA SER A 119 5.54 5.24 12.87
C SER A 119 4.80 4.90 11.57
N GLU A 120 5.46 4.21 10.63
CA GLU A 120 4.84 3.81 9.37
C GLU A 120 3.81 2.71 9.59
N VAL A 121 4.08 1.79 10.51
CA VAL A 121 3.11 0.75 10.90
C VAL A 121 1.83 1.37 11.46
N ALA A 122 1.95 2.32 12.40
CA ALA A 122 0.81 3.02 12.97
C ALA A 122 0.03 3.83 11.92
N ARG A 123 0.73 4.51 11.01
CA ARG A 123 0.10 5.22 9.88
C ARG A 123 -0.70 4.27 8.99
N LEU A 124 -0.20 3.07 8.72
CA LEU A 124 -0.87 2.06 7.90
C LEU A 124 -2.04 1.41 8.62
N PHE A 125 -1.95 1.16 9.93
CA PHE A 125 -3.11 0.72 10.72
C PHE A 125 -4.26 1.72 10.64
N ARG A 126 -4.00 3.01 10.86
CA ARG A 126 -5.05 4.04 10.78
C ARG A 126 -5.69 4.14 9.40
N LYS A 127 -4.91 3.95 8.32
CA LYS A 127 -5.46 3.82 6.95
C LYS A 127 -6.34 2.58 6.83
N ALA A 128 -5.89 1.43 7.32
CA ALA A 128 -6.67 0.19 7.29
C ALA A 128 -7.98 0.32 8.09
N PHE A 129 -7.94 1.00 9.24
CA PHE A 129 -9.12 1.28 10.06
C PHE A 129 -10.12 2.16 9.32
N ALA A 130 -9.64 3.19 8.61
CA ALA A 130 -10.50 4.03 7.78
C ALA A 130 -11.22 3.20 6.69
N LEU A 131 -10.52 2.28 6.03
CA LEU A 131 -11.14 1.37 5.05
C LEU A 131 -12.18 0.43 5.68
N LEU A 132 -11.92 -0.11 6.88
CA LEU A 132 -12.88 -0.95 7.61
C LEU A 132 -14.13 -0.17 8.08
N LYS A 133 -13.99 1.11 8.40
CA LYS A 133 -15.13 1.98 8.75
C LYS A 133 -16.04 2.24 7.56
N MET A 134 -15.48 2.31 6.36
CA MET A 134 -16.26 2.45 5.13
C MET A 134 -16.96 1.14 4.76
N GLU A 135 -16.19 0.05 4.79
CA GLU A 135 -16.68 -1.24 4.35
C GLU A 135 -15.96 -2.35 5.12
N PHE A 136 -16.64 -2.88 6.12
CA PHE A 136 -16.06 -3.88 7.01
C PHE A 136 -15.86 -5.22 6.29
N SER A 137 -14.70 -5.83 6.49
CA SER A 137 -14.37 -7.18 6.02
C SER A 137 -13.74 -7.95 7.17
N GLU A 138 -14.35 -9.06 7.58
CA GLU A 138 -13.84 -9.88 8.68
C GLU A 138 -12.46 -10.44 8.37
N GLU A 139 -12.24 -10.96 7.15
CA GLU A 139 -10.94 -11.48 6.70
C GLU A 139 -9.83 -10.42 6.79
N PHE A 140 -10.13 -9.20 6.37
CA PHE A 140 -9.18 -8.10 6.46
C PHE A 140 -8.93 -7.71 7.92
N TYR A 141 -9.98 -7.64 8.75
CA TYR A 141 -9.86 -7.34 10.18
C TYR A 141 -9.03 -8.39 10.93
N GLU A 142 -9.25 -9.69 10.67
CA GLU A 142 -8.44 -10.78 11.23
C GLU A 142 -6.98 -10.68 10.80
N SER A 143 -6.73 -10.31 9.54
CA SER A 143 -5.37 -10.06 9.05
C SER A 143 -4.70 -8.91 9.80
N LEU A 144 -5.44 -7.84 10.12
CA LEU A 144 -4.93 -6.73 10.94
C LEU A 144 -4.64 -7.15 12.38
N LEU A 145 -5.48 -8.00 13.00
CA LEU A 145 -5.21 -8.53 14.34
C LEU A 145 -3.88 -9.29 14.41
N ILE A 146 -3.59 -10.10 13.40
CA ILE A 146 -2.31 -10.83 13.29
C ILE A 146 -1.15 -9.82 13.23
N GLN A 147 -1.24 -8.83 12.33
CA GLN A 147 -0.18 -7.82 12.20
C GLN A 147 -0.02 -6.97 13.46
N PHE A 148 -1.13 -6.66 14.14
CA PHE A 148 -1.12 -5.89 15.37
C PHE A 148 -0.45 -6.65 16.51
N GLY A 149 -0.67 -7.97 16.58
CA GLY A 149 0.05 -8.85 17.50
C GLY A 149 1.57 -8.79 17.31
N GLU A 150 2.06 -8.79 16.06
CA GLU A 150 3.50 -8.65 15.78
C GLU A 150 4.03 -7.25 16.14
N PHE A 151 3.29 -6.19 15.79
CA PHE A 151 3.63 -4.82 16.18
C PHE A 151 3.72 -4.66 17.71
N LYS A 152 2.72 -5.18 18.44
CA LYS A 152 2.66 -5.11 19.91
C LYS A 152 3.82 -5.85 20.57
N LYS A 153 4.37 -6.92 19.99
CA LYS A 153 5.56 -7.60 20.55
C LYS A 153 6.80 -6.70 20.57
N VAL A 154 6.94 -5.82 19.57
CA VAL A 154 8.10 -4.94 19.41
C VAL A 154 7.91 -3.63 20.18
N PHE A 155 6.70 -3.07 20.17
CA PHE A 155 6.40 -1.74 20.74
C PHE A 155 5.41 -1.81 21.91
N TYR A 156 5.51 -2.83 22.76
CA TYR A 156 4.53 -3.10 23.83
C TYR A 156 4.41 -1.98 24.88
N ASP A 157 5.46 -1.16 25.05
CA ASP A 157 5.58 -0.11 26.04
C ASP A 157 5.16 1.27 25.52
N TYR A 158 4.72 1.36 24.25
CA TYR A 158 4.32 2.62 23.64
C TYR A 158 2.84 2.90 23.95
N GLU A 159 2.53 4.13 24.38
CA GLU A 159 1.14 4.60 24.53
C GLU A 159 0.35 4.47 23.21
N LEU A 160 1.04 4.69 22.08
CA LEU A 160 0.51 4.49 20.74
C LEU A 160 -0.02 3.06 20.52
N THR A 161 0.62 2.04 21.11
CA THR A 161 0.19 0.65 20.99
C THR A 161 -1.14 0.45 21.69
N GLU A 162 -1.33 1.02 22.88
CA GLU A 162 -2.62 0.96 23.57
C GLU A 162 -3.72 1.74 22.83
N GLU A 163 -3.39 2.89 22.23
CA GLU A 163 -4.33 3.64 21.38
C GLU A 163 -4.82 2.82 20.20
N LEU A 164 -3.90 2.20 19.45
CA LEU A 164 -4.23 1.38 18.29
C LEU A 164 -5.05 0.14 18.68
N GLU A 165 -4.77 -0.47 19.84
CA GLU A 165 -5.56 -1.59 20.37
C GLU A 165 -7.02 -1.15 20.63
N ARG A 166 -7.21 0.00 21.27
CA ARG A 166 -8.56 0.57 21.51
C ARG A 166 -9.28 0.87 20.20
N GLU A 167 -8.62 1.51 19.24
CA GLU A 167 -9.19 1.79 17.92
C GLU A 167 -9.64 0.49 17.22
N LEU A 168 -8.84 -0.58 17.32
CA LEU A 168 -9.15 -1.88 16.73
C LEU A 168 -10.35 -2.57 17.40
N GLU A 169 -10.44 -2.52 18.73
CA GLU A 169 -11.60 -3.03 19.48
C GLU A 169 -12.90 -2.29 19.15
N GLU A 170 -12.83 -0.97 18.95
CA GLU A 170 -13.98 -0.14 18.57
C GLU A 170 -14.53 -0.52 17.20
N LEU A 171 -13.67 -0.87 16.23
CA LEU A 171 -14.10 -1.31 14.90
C LEU A 171 -15.01 -2.54 14.99
N LYS A 172 -14.69 -3.52 15.84
CA LYS A 172 -15.49 -4.74 16.02
C LYS A 172 -16.87 -4.45 16.63
N LYS A 173 -16.92 -3.52 17.59
CA LYS A 173 -18.17 -3.10 18.25
C LYS A 173 -19.08 -2.36 17.27
N PHE A 174 -18.51 -1.51 16.42
CA PHE A 174 -19.24 -0.76 15.40
C PHE A 174 -19.99 -1.69 14.43
N THR A 175 -19.36 -2.77 13.96
CA THR A 175 -20.03 -3.75 13.09
C THR A 175 -21.10 -4.55 13.80
N SER A 176 -20.84 -4.96 15.04
CA SER A 176 -21.78 -5.75 15.84
C SER A 176 -23.11 -4.99 16.06
N ASN A 177 -23.04 -3.68 16.27
CA ASN A 177 -24.21 -2.82 16.46
C ASN A 177 -24.95 -2.51 15.15
N ASN A 178 -24.26 -2.37 14.02
CA ASN A 178 -24.89 -2.14 12.72
C ASN A 178 -25.59 -3.38 12.16
N LEU A 179 -25.11 -4.59 12.50
CA LEU A 179 -25.79 -5.85 12.19
C LEU A 179 -27.04 -6.07 13.06
N ALA A 180 -26.99 -5.65 14.34
CA ALA A 180 -28.13 -5.72 15.24
C ALA A 180 -29.26 -4.71 14.90
N SER A 181 -28.92 -3.55 14.33
CA SER A 181 -29.91 -2.53 13.93
C SER A 181 -30.50 -2.72 12.52
N SER A 182 -29.95 -3.66 11.74
CA SER A 182 -30.43 -4.02 10.39
C SER A 182 -31.21 -5.33 10.33
N SER A 183 -31.44 -5.97 11.49
CA SER A 183 -32.33 -7.13 11.62
C SER A 183 -33.78 -6.64 11.85
N PRO A 184 -34.76 -7.04 11.01
CA PRO A 184 -36.16 -6.61 11.11
C PRO A 184 -36.89 -7.13 12.36
#